data_AF-A0A9P9FJT5-F1
#
_entry.id   AF-A0A9P9FJT5-F1
#
_cell.length_a   1.000
_cell.length_b   1.000
_cell.length_c   1.000
_cell.angle_alpha   90.00
_cell.angle_beta   90.00
_cell.angle_gamma   90.00
#
_symmetry.space_group_name_H-M   'P 1'
#
loop_
_entity.id
_entity.type
_entity.pdbx_description
1 polymer ?
#
loop_
_entity_poly.entity_id
_entity_poly.type
_entity_poly.pdbx_seq_one_letter_code
_entity_poly.pdbx_strand_id
1 'polypeptide(L)'
;MQTKAFITALLAALPAIQAFKFTGPDPSKVLDVSKEITITWSGGVPDNLPHKIDFGWHCKPDQLNTLESDISQMQGDIYLSDGEYKIKFGDNFHRMLDEFADKLAKDKLFTFQAIFNDRTDDRVVYWSQNYTLTGLDKGAGSEPDVEL
;
A
#
# COMPACT_ATOMS: atom_id res chain seq x y z
N MET A 1 52.16 17.96 -39.32
CA MET A 1 50.74 18.05 -38.90
C MET A 1 50.37 16.69 -38.32
N GLN A 2 50.20 16.57 -37.00
CA GLN A 2 49.94 15.29 -36.32
C GLN A 2 48.59 15.41 -35.61
N THR A 3 47.57 14.74 -36.15
CA THR A 3 46.19 14.85 -35.68
C THR A 3 45.99 13.87 -34.52
N LYS A 4 45.71 14.39 -33.32
CA LYS A 4 45.31 13.60 -32.16
C LYS A 4 43.85 13.19 -32.33
N ALA A 5 43.58 11.88 -32.43
CA ALA A 5 42.24 11.35 -32.30
C ALA A 5 41.94 11.17 -30.81
N PHE A 6 41.11 12.05 -30.25
CA PHE A 6 40.48 11.83 -28.95
C PHE A 6 39.21 11.01 -29.18
N ILE A 7 39.21 9.74 -28.76
CA ILE A 7 37.99 8.95 -28.67
C ILE A 7 37.34 9.32 -27.34
N THR A 8 36.36 10.22 -27.39
CA THR A 8 35.47 10.50 -26.26
C THR A 8 34.48 9.34 -26.16
N ALA A 9 34.74 8.38 -25.28
CA ALA A 9 33.76 7.36 -24.95
C ALA A 9 32.57 8.04 -24.23
N LEU A 10 31.47 8.22 -24.95
CA LEU A 10 30.21 8.66 -24.39
C LEU A 10 29.63 7.49 -23.59
N LEU A 11 29.87 7.47 -22.27
CA LEU A 11 29.18 6.56 -21.37
C LEU A 11 27.71 6.99 -21.36
N ALA A 12 26.88 6.31 -22.15
CA ALA A 12 25.43 6.47 -22.07
C ALA A 12 25.02 6.04 -20.64
N ALA A 13 24.55 6.99 -19.85
CA ALA A 13 23.90 6.69 -18.58
C ALA A 13 22.60 5.95 -18.90
N LEU A 14 22.64 4.61 -18.88
CA LEU A 14 21.41 3.83 -18.85
C LEU A 14 20.65 4.26 -17.60
N PRO A 15 19.36 4.64 -17.70
CA PRO A 15 18.56 4.86 -16.51
C PRO A 15 18.58 3.55 -15.72
N ALA A 16 19.14 3.59 -14.51
CA ALA A 16 19.02 2.47 -13.59
C ALA A 16 17.52 2.26 -13.37
N ILE A 17 16.98 1.15 -13.86
CA ILE A 17 15.63 0.73 -13.51
C ILE A 17 15.64 0.58 -11.99
N GLN A 18 15.04 1.52 -11.28
CA GLN A 18 14.94 1.45 -9.83
C GLN A 18 14.14 0.20 -9.50
N ALA A 19 14.62 -0.66 -8.59
CA ALA A 19 13.85 -1.83 -8.17
C ALA A 19 12.50 -1.40 -7.56
N PHE A 20 11.48 -2.24 -7.73
CA PHE A 20 10.16 -2.00 -7.15
C PHE A 20 10.28 -1.72 -5.65
N LYS A 21 9.64 -0.64 -5.22
CA LYS A 21 9.57 -0.20 -3.84
C LYS A 21 8.14 0.14 -3.49
N PHE A 22 7.56 -0.69 -2.64
CA PHE A 22 6.28 -0.39 -2.00
C PHE A 22 6.50 0.58 -0.84
N THR A 23 5.88 1.76 -0.90
CA THR A 23 5.98 2.79 0.15
C THR A 23 4.75 2.79 1.05
N GLY A 24 3.57 2.43 0.54
CA GLY A 24 2.32 2.52 1.28
C GLY A 24 1.85 3.97 1.42
N PRO A 25 1.00 4.27 2.43
CA PRO A 25 0.64 5.65 2.77
C PRO A 25 1.80 6.50 3.27
N ASP A 26 1.59 7.82 3.29
CA ASP A 26 2.60 8.78 3.76
C ASP A 26 3.03 8.45 5.21
N PRO A 27 4.30 8.06 5.41
CA PRO A 27 4.79 7.59 6.69
C PRO A 27 4.93 8.69 7.75
N SER A 28 4.89 9.95 7.33
CA SER A 28 5.02 11.11 8.21
C SER A 28 3.71 11.53 8.88
N LYS A 29 2.59 10.91 8.48
CA LYS A 29 1.24 11.25 8.96
C LYS A 29 0.66 10.10 9.78
N VAL A 30 -0.16 10.46 10.76
CA VAL A 30 -1.07 9.50 11.39
C VAL A 30 -2.08 9.06 10.35
N LEU A 31 -2.39 7.76 10.32
CA LEU A 31 -3.31 7.22 9.33
C LEU A 31 -4.76 7.37 9.83
N ASP A 32 -5.49 8.31 9.25
CA ASP A 32 -6.92 8.53 9.53
C ASP A 32 -7.77 7.70 8.57
N VAL A 33 -8.31 6.57 9.06
CA VAL A 33 -9.03 5.59 8.24
C VAL A 33 -10.49 5.97 7.96
N SER A 34 -10.98 7.06 8.56
CA SER A 34 -12.27 7.67 8.20
C SER A 34 -12.21 8.42 6.86
N LYS A 35 -11.00 8.72 6.39
CA LYS A 35 -10.73 9.45 5.15
C LYS A 35 -10.25 8.53 4.05
N GLU A 36 -10.24 9.07 2.83
CA GLU A 36 -9.55 8.42 1.72
C GLU A 36 -8.04 8.43 1.97
N ILE A 37 -7.41 7.28 1.75
CA ILE A 37 -5.98 7.03 1.95
C ILE A 37 -5.36 6.74 0.59
N THR A 38 -4.23 7.38 0.30
CA THR A 38 -3.42 7.10 -0.88
C THR A 38 -2.30 6.14 -0.51
N ILE A 39 -2.24 4.99 -1.19
CA ILE A 39 -1.19 3.99 -1.13
C ILE A 39 -0.27 4.22 -2.33
N THR A 40 1.05 4.26 -2.12
CA THR A 40 2.00 4.58 -3.18
C THR A 40 3.08 3.50 -3.35
N TRP A 41 3.65 3.45 -4.55
CA TRP A 41 4.83 2.66 -4.87
C TRP A 41 5.65 3.36 -5.95
N SER A 42 6.88 2.90 -6.14
CA SER A 42 7.80 3.45 -7.14
C SER A 42 8.75 2.37 -7.66
N GLY A 43 9.51 2.73 -8.69
CA GLY A 43 10.45 1.83 -9.34
C GLY A 43 9.84 1.02 -10.47
N GLY A 44 10.72 0.45 -11.29
CA GLY A 44 10.39 -0.53 -12.30
C GLY A 44 10.25 -1.93 -11.71
N VAL A 45 9.57 -2.75 -12.48
CA VAL A 45 9.18 -4.10 -12.10
C VAL A 45 10.20 -5.06 -12.70
N PRO A 46 10.67 -6.06 -11.96
CA PRO A 46 11.35 -7.21 -12.56
C PRO A 46 10.44 -7.85 -13.62
N ASP A 47 10.98 -8.22 -14.79
CA ASP A 47 10.20 -8.80 -15.91
C ASP A 47 9.41 -10.08 -15.53
N ASN A 48 9.75 -10.68 -14.38
CA ASN A 48 9.12 -11.88 -13.86
C ASN A 48 7.94 -11.64 -12.91
N LEU A 49 7.55 -10.38 -12.63
CA LEU A 49 6.36 -10.09 -11.82
C LEU A 49 5.18 -9.64 -12.70
N PRO A 50 3.94 -10.02 -12.34
CA PRO A 50 2.75 -9.57 -13.06
C PRO A 50 2.61 -8.05 -12.97
N HIS A 51 2.02 -7.45 -14.01
CA HIS A 51 1.78 -6.00 -14.05
C HIS A 51 0.63 -5.54 -13.14
N LYS A 52 -0.21 -6.50 -12.70
CA LYS A 52 -1.29 -6.29 -11.74
C LYS A 52 -0.76 -6.53 -10.33
N ILE A 53 -1.16 -5.66 -9.40
CA ILE A 53 -0.85 -5.76 -7.98
C ILE A 53 -2.14 -5.97 -7.22
N ASP A 54 -2.11 -6.84 -6.22
CA ASP A 54 -3.14 -6.91 -5.20
C ASP A 54 -2.65 -6.19 -3.93
N PHE A 55 -3.54 -5.52 -3.21
CA PHE A 55 -3.24 -4.92 -1.92
C PHE A 55 -3.99 -5.59 -0.79
N GLY A 56 -3.36 -5.61 0.38
CA GLY A 56 -4.02 -5.97 1.62
C GLY A 56 -3.56 -5.09 2.77
N TRP A 57 -4.24 -5.23 3.89
CA TRP A 57 -3.76 -4.74 5.18
C TRP A 57 -3.64 -5.88 6.17
N HIS A 58 -2.81 -5.67 7.19
CA HIS A 58 -2.60 -6.61 8.27
C HIS A 58 -2.34 -5.84 9.57
N CYS A 59 -2.88 -6.34 10.67
CA CYS A 59 -2.55 -5.86 12.00
C CYS A 59 -2.56 -6.99 13.02
N LYS A 60 -1.75 -6.81 14.06
CA LYS A 60 -1.69 -7.70 15.22
C LYS A 60 -1.91 -6.87 16.50
N PRO A 61 -3.16 -6.55 16.85
CA PRO A 61 -3.46 -5.65 17.96
C PRO A 61 -3.10 -6.25 19.32
N ASP A 62 -2.98 -7.58 19.44
CA ASP A 62 -2.43 -8.26 20.59
C ASP A 62 -1.91 -9.66 20.26
N GLN A 63 -1.58 -10.45 21.29
CA GLN A 63 -1.02 -11.79 21.12
C GLN A 63 -2.03 -12.82 20.61
N LEU A 64 -3.34 -12.58 20.78
CA LEU A 64 -4.40 -13.52 20.43
C LEU A 64 -5.04 -13.21 19.08
N ASN A 65 -4.97 -11.94 18.65
CA ASN A 65 -5.63 -11.46 17.45
C ASN A 65 -4.63 -11.10 16.36
N THR A 66 -4.79 -11.70 15.18
CA THR A 66 -4.12 -11.30 13.94
C THR A 66 -5.21 -11.13 12.89
N LEU A 67 -5.33 -9.93 12.35
CA LEU A 67 -6.40 -9.54 11.43
C LEU A 67 -5.77 -9.06 10.12
N GLU A 68 -6.32 -9.51 9.00
CA GLU A 68 -5.87 -9.10 7.68
C GLU A 68 -7.04 -9.12 6.69
N SER A 69 -6.92 -8.35 5.62
CA SER A 69 -7.89 -8.36 4.55
C SER A 69 -7.27 -7.92 3.23
N ASP A 70 -7.73 -8.53 2.15
CA ASP A 70 -7.49 -8.08 0.77
C ASP A 70 -8.41 -6.87 0.48
N ILE A 71 -7.84 -5.83 -0.12
CA ILE A 71 -8.52 -4.58 -0.47
C ILE A 71 -8.49 -4.27 -1.97
N SER A 72 -7.91 -5.16 -2.77
CA SER A 72 -7.79 -5.06 -4.24
C SER A 72 -9.15 -5.11 -4.93
N GLN A 73 -10.13 -5.77 -4.32
CA GLN A 73 -11.46 -5.92 -4.92
C GLN A 73 -12.39 -4.73 -4.70
N MET A 74 -11.97 -3.71 -3.94
CA MET A 74 -12.86 -2.61 -3.58
C MET A 74 -13.06 -1.58 -4.71
N GLN A 75 -12.10 -1.41 -5.62
CA GLN A 75 -12.19 -0.42 -6.73
C GLN A 75 -11.74 -0.92 -8.11
N GLY A 76 -11.40 -2.19 -8.27
CA GLY A 76 -11.03 -2.79 -9.56
C GLY A 76 -9.57 -3.18 -9.67
N ASP A 77 -9.13 -3.53 -10.88
CA ASP A 77 -7.74 -3.93 -11.14
C ASP A 77 -6.77 -2.77 -10.90
N ILE A 78 -5.63 -3.07 -10.28
CA ILE A 78 -4.61 -2.08 -9.92
C ILE A 78 -3.33 -2.39 -10.69
N TYR A 79 -2.83 -1.42 -11.44
CA TYR A 79 -1.66 -1.60 -12.31
C TYR A 79 -0.44 -0.89 -11.77
N LEU A 80 0.72 -1.53 -11.92
CA LEU A 80 2.01 -0.97 -11.50
C LEU A 80 2.31 0.40 -12.10
N SER A 81 1.85 0.65 -13.32
CA SER A 81 2.01 1.94 -14.02
C SER A 81 1.38 3.11 -13.28
N ASP A 82 0.41 2.85 -12.41
CA ASP A 82 -0.40 3.92 -11.82
C ASP A 82 0.38 4.65 -10.72
N GLY A 83 1.32 3.96 -10.05
CA GLY A 83 2.17 4.51 -8.99
C GLY A 83 1.43 4.82 -7.67
N GLU A 84 0.11 4.94 -7.72
CA GLU A 84 -0.76 5.18 -6.58
C GLU A 84 -2.10 4.45 -6.70
N TYR A 85 -2.68 4.16 -5.54
CA TYR A 85 -4.03 3.62 -5.40
C TYR A 85 -4.72 4.32 -4.22
N LYS A 86 -5.96 4.75 -4.42
CA LYS A 86 -6.74 5.44 -3.38
C LYS A 86 -7.80 4.52 -2.84
N ILE A 87 -7.91 4.45 -1.52
CA ILE A 87 -8.89 3.61 -0.84
C ILE A 87 -9.63 4.39 0.23
N LYS A 88 -10.94 4.17 0.31
CA LYS A 88 -11.76 4.55 1.45
C LYS A 88 -12.29 3.29 2.12
N PHE A 89 -12.04 3.14 3.40
CA PHE A 89 -12.50 1.98 4.16
C PHE A 89 -13.99 2.11 4.51
N GLY A 90 -14.74 1.02 4.34
CA GLY A 90 -16.17 0.96 4.67
C GLY A 90 -16.44 0.49 6.11
N ASP A 91 -17.72 0.41 6.47
CA ASP A 91 -18.16 0.08 7.84
C ASP A 91 -17.68 -1.28 8.34
N ASN A 92 -17.53 -2.27 7.45
CA ASN A 92 -17.02 -3.59 7.82
C ASN A 92 -15.59 -3.52 8.37
N PHE A 93 -14.73 -2.71 7.77
CA PHE A 93 -13.38 -2.48 8.25
C PHE A 93 -13.40 -1.82 9.63
N HIS A 94 -14.19 -0.76 9.79
CA HIS A 94 -14.32 -0.05 11.06
C HIS A 94 -14.83 -0.98 12.16
N ARG A 95 -15.90 -1.74 11.91
CA ARG A 95 -16.47 -2.71 12.86
C ARG A 95 -15.49 -3.81 13.26
N MET A 96 -14.63 -4.26 12.34
CA MET A 96 -13.63 -5.29 12.63
C MET A 96 -12.52 -4.80 13.58
N LEU A 97 -12.19 -3.51 13.53
CA LEU A 97 -11.08 -2.94 14.27
C LEU A 97 -11.50 -2.07 15.47
N ASP A 98 -12.80 -1.77 15.61
CA ASP A 98 -13.39 -0.92 16.66
C ASP A 98 -12.95 -1.34 18.07
N GLU A 99 -12.99 -2.64 18.38
CA GLU A 99 -12.60 -3.16 19.70
C GLU A 99 -11.09 -3.01 20.01
N PHE A 100 -10.27 -2.70 19.01
CA PHE A 100 -8.84 -2.50 19.13
C PHE A 100 -8.42 -1.04 18.91
N ALA A 101 -9.38 -0.10 18.77
CA ALA A 101 -9.12 1.29 18.40
C ALA A 101 -8.04 1.95 19.28
N ASP A 102 -8.15 1.83 20.61
CA ASP A 102 -7.18 2.41 21.55
C ASP A 102 -5.75 1.90 21.32
N LYS A 103 -5.59 0.60 21.05
CA LYS A 103 -4.27 0.00 20.80
C LYS A 103 -3.73 0.44 19.45
N LEU A 104 -4.57 0.41 18.41
CA LEU A 104 -4.21 0.82 17.06
C LEU A 104 -3.86 2.31 16.99
N ALA A 105 -4.46 3.15 17.83
CA ALA A 105 -4.15 4.58 17.93
C ALA A 105 -2.85 4.89 18.65
N LYS A 106 -2.46 4.03 19.60
CA LYS A 106 -1.26 4.23 20.41
C LYS A 106 -0.02 3.58 19.81
N ASP A 107 -0.17 2.38 19.27
CA ASP A 107 0.92 1.51 18.86
C ASP A 107 0.94 1.34 17.34
N LYS A 108 2.14 1.33 16.74
CA LYS A 108 2.33 1.11 15.30
C LYS A 108 2.11 -0.37 14.94
N LEU A 109 0.85 -0.80 14.90
CA LEU A 109 0.45 -2.20 14.73
C LEU A 109 -0.21 -2.51 13.39
N PHE A 110 -0.50 -1.50 12.58
CA PHE A 110 -1.18 -1.67 11.28
C PHE A 110 -0.21 -1.49 10.11
N THR A 111 -0.27 -2.34 9.09
CA THR A 111 0.59 -2.25 7.91
C THR A 111 -0.17 -2.64 6.64
N PHE A 112 0.31 -2.15 5.49
CA PHE A 112 -0.16 -2.54 4.17
C PHE A 112 0.78 -3.54 3.51
N GLN A 113 0.23 -4.30 2.59
CA GLN A 113 0.93 -5.29 1.78
C GLN A 113 0.64 -5.02 0.30
N ALA A 114 1.68 -5.00 -0.52
CA ALA A 114 1.57 -5.20 -1.97
C ALA A 114 1.87 -6.67 -2.27
N ILE A 115 1.00 -7.31 -3.03
CA ILE A 115 0.99 -8.74 -3.28
C ILE A 115 1.05 -8.96 -4.78
N PHE A 116 2.07 -9.70 -5.22
CA PHE A 116 2.20 -10.18 -6.58
C PHE A 116 1.94 -11.68 -6.57
N ASN A 117 0.86 -12.09 -7.24
CA ASN A 117 0.50 -13.48 -7.43
C ASN A 117 1.04 -13.95 -8.79
N ASP A 118 2.09 -14.78 -8.79
CA ASP A 118 2.53 -15.44 -10.02
C ASP A 118 1.61 -16.62 -10.37
N ARG A 119 1.62 -17.04 -11.63
CA ARG A 119 0.88 -18.18 -12.19
C ARG A 119 1.34 -19.53 -11.63
N THR A 120 2.37 -19.57 -10.79
CA THR A 120 3.01 -20.77 -10.24
C THR A 120 2.80 -20.96 -8.73
N ASP A 121 1.82 -20.26 -8.13
CA ASP A 121 1.55 -20.20 -6.67
C ASP A 121 2.64 -19.53 -5.82
N ASP A 122 3.66 -18.96 -6.45
CA ASP A 122 4.65 -18.14 -5.74
C ASP A 122 4.09 -16.74 -5.50
N ARG A 123 3.95 -16.39 -4.21
CA ARG A 123 3.46 -15.09 -3.75
C ARG A 123 4.64 -14.23 -3.29
N VAL A 124 4.84 -13.08 -3.94
CA VAL A 124 5.80 -12.06 -3.47
C VAL A 124 5.04 -10.98 -2.74
N VAL A 125 5.41 -10.73 -1.48
CA VAL A 125 4.78 -9.72 -0.62
C VAL A 125 5.77 -8.64 -0.24
N TYR A 126 5.41 -7.39 -0.52
CA TYR A 126 6.13 -6.22 -0.04
C TYR A 126 5.33 -5.54 1.05
N TRP A 127 6.00 -5.22 2.15
CA TRP A 127 5.36 -4.61 3.31
C TRP A 127 5.66 -3.13 3.36
N SER A 128 4.67 -2.32 3.70
CA SER A 128 4.93 -0.97 4.15
C SER A 128 5.50 -1.00 5.57
N GLN A 129 5.89 0.17 6.06
CA GLN A 129 6.07 0.35 7.50
C GLN A 129 4.75 0.17 8.26
N ASN A 130 4.85 0.20 9.60
CA ASN A 130 3.69 0.19 10.46
C ASN A 130 3.18 1.61 10.78
N TYR A 131 1.87 1.73 10.97
CA TYR A 131 1.14 2.95 11.25
C TYR A 131 0.36 2.81 12.56
N THR A 132 0.18 3.95 13.23
CA THR A 132 -0.92 4.14 14.18
C THR A 132 -2.16 4.57 13.39
N LEU A 133 -3.34 4.09 13.81
CA LEU A 133 -4.62 4.40 13.21
C LEU A 133 -5.44 5.37 14.05
N THR A 134 -6.15 6.27 13.40
CA THR A 134 -7.19 7.11 14.02
C THR A 134 -8.44 7.07 13.15
N GLY A 135 -9.59 7.48 13.70
CA GLY A 135 -10.84 7.49 12.94
C GLY A 135 -11.55 6.13 12.88
N LEU A 136 -11.26 5.24 13.84
CA LEU A 136 -12.05 4.02 14.08
C LEU A 136 -13.29 4.29 14.95
N ASP A 137 -13.27 5.38 15.70
CA ASP A 137 -14.28 5.78 16.66
C ASP A 137 -15.63 6.02 15.95
N LYS A 138 -16.70 5.36 16.42
CA LYS A 138 -18.06 5.59 15.91
C LYS A 138 -18.51 7.02 16.22
N GLY A 139 -18.43 7.92 15.23
CA GLY A 139 -18.80 9.31 15.49
C GLY A 139 -18.79 10.28 14.32
N ALA A 140 -19.07 9.86 13.08
CA ALA A 140 -19.52 10.74 11.98
C ALA A 140 -19.94 9.90 10.75
N GLY A 141 -21.16 9.36 10.73
CA GLY A 141 -21.66 8.72 9.51
C GLY A 141 -22.95 7.92 9.59
N SER A 142 -23.47 7.62 10.79
CA SER A 142 -24.83 7.04 10.87
C SER A 142 -25.87 8.17 10.83
N GLU A 143 -26.16 8.69 9.65
CA GLU A 143 -27.53 9.11 9.38
C GLU A 143 -28.34 7.82 9.14
N PRO A 144 -29.42 7.57 9.90
CA PRO A 144 -30.33 6.49 9.54
C PRO A 144 -30.98 6.87 8.21
N ASP A 145 -30.87 6.01 7.21
CA ASP A 145 -31.73 6.05 6.03
C ASP A 145 -33.18 6.09 6.53
N VAL A 146 -33.79 7.27 6.44
CA VAL A 146 -35.22 7.42 6.66
C VAL A 146 -35.88 6.82 5.43
N GLU A 147 -36.47 5.63 5.61
CA GLU A 147 -37.41 5.07 4.65
C GLU A 147 -38.50 6.12 4.33
N LEU A 148 -38.65 6.44 3.05
CA LEU A 148 -39.84 7.06 2.46
C LEU A 148 -40.41 6.13 1.39
#